data_AF-A0ABD4YNN9-F1
#
_entry.id   AF-A0ABD4YNN9-F1
#
_cell.length_a   1.000
_cell.length_b   1.000
_cell.length_c   1.000
_cell.angle_alpha   90.00
_cell.angle_beta   90.00
_cell.angle_gamma   90.00
#
_symmetry.space_group_name_H-M   'P 1'
#
loop_
_entity.id
_entity.type
_entity.pdbx_description
1 polymer ?
#
loop_
_entity_poly.entity_id
_entity_poly.type
_entity_poly.pdbx_seq_one_letter_code
_entity_poly.pdbx_strand_id
1 'polypeptide(L)'
;GRDDFLTVGRNHTLYTGKDRTEEVGNNRRDKTAANHWVSIGGHQEQSVEGRAELRAGQAIRRRTRDYSLHAGEALIIKGPGGTIRIDSTGITLDAISIQVKGPLKMQGGGGGNELALGCEVLEGALSDCLERAR
;
A
#
# COMPACT_ATOMS: atom_id res chain seq x y z
N GLY A 1 39.58 4.99 -24.92
CA GLY A 1 38.44 5.80 -25.42
C GLY A 1 37.70 6.36 -24.23
N ARG A 2 37.14 7.56 -24.34
CA ARG A 2 36.44 8.22 -23.22
C ARG A 2 34.95 7.85 -23.14
N ASP A 3 34.36 7.42 -24.26
CA ASP A 3 32.95 7.07 -24.40
C ASP A 3 32.80 5.85 -25.34
N ASP A 4 31.70 5.10 -25.19
CA ASP A 4 31.28 4.01 -26.07
C ASP A 4 29.81 4.20 -26.45
N PHE A 5 29.46 3.90 -27.70
CA PHE A 5 28.11 4.07 -28.24
C PHE A 5 27.70 2.84 -29.06
N LEU A 6 26.67 2.13 -28.60
CA LEU A 6 26.05 1.04 -29.34
C LEU A 6 24.67 1.48 -29.84
N THR A 7 24.50 1.55 -31.17
CA THR A 7 23.20 1.76 -31.81
C THR A 7 22.74 0.48 -32.49
N VAL A 8 21.55 -0.01 -32.12
CA VAL A 8 20.91 -1.15 -32.78
C VAL A 8 19.68 -0.65 -33.51
N GLY A 9 19.66 -0.74 -34.84
CA GLY A 9 18.57 -0.21 -35.66
C GLY A 9 17.27 -1.02 -35.61
N ARG A 10 17.33 -2.28 -35.11
CA ARG A 10 16.18 -3.18 -35.00
C ARG A 10 16.24 -3.95 -33.68
N ASN A 11 16.51 -5.25 -33.74
CA ASN A 11 16.44 -6.14 -32.59
C ASN A 11 17.82 -6.36 -31.97
N HIS A 12 17.90 -6.28 -30.65
CA HIS A 12 19.07 -6.68 -29.88
C HIS A 12 18.67 -7.84 -28.96
N THR A 13 19.33 -8.99 -29.12
CA THR A 13 19.13 -10.16 -28.25
C THR A 13 20.44 -10.47 -27.57
N LEU A 14 20.45 -10.45 -26.24
CA LEU A 14 21.59 -10.84 -25.43
C LEU A 14 21.27 -12.16 -24.74
N TYR A 15 22.09 -13.18 -24.99
CA TYR A 15 22.04 -14.45 -24.29
C TYR A 15 23.28 -14.57 -23.40
N THR A 16 23.08 -14.80 -22.10
CA THR A 16 24.15 -15.08 -21.16
C THR A 16 24.00 -16.52 -20.69
N GLY A 17 24.99 -17.37 -20.94
CA GLY A 17 24.91 -18.81 -20.62
C GLY A 17 25.10 -19.15 -19.14
N LYS A 18 25.62 -18.19 -18.35
CA LYS A 18 25.86 -18.31 -16.90
C LYS A 18 25.49 -17.00 -16.21
N ASP A 19 26.46 -16.35 -15.57
CA ASP A 19 26.25 -15.18 -14.74
C ASP A 19 26.45 -13.87 -15.52
N ARG A 20 25.65 -12.86 -15.17
CA ARG A 20 25.83 -11.47 -15.60
C ARG A 20 25.98 -10.59 -14.37
N THR A 21 27.11 -9.90 -14.27
CA THR A 21 27.34 -8.86 -13.26
C THR A 21 27.53 -7.53 -13.98
N GLU A 22 26.87 -6.48 -13.49
CA GLU A 22 26.94 -5.15 -14.06
C GLU A 22 27.13 -4.14 -12.94
N GLU A 23 28.19 -3.34 -13.03
CA GLU A 23 28.51 -2.27 -12.10
C GLU A 23 28.53 -0.95 -12.87
N VAL A 24 27.75 0.02 -12.40
CA VAL A 24 27.67 1.36 -13.00
C VAL A 24 28.12 2.36 -11.94
N GLY A 25 29.33 2.90 -12.09
CA GLY A 25 29.94 3.76 -11.08
C GLY A 25 29.30 5.14 -10.90
N ASN A 26 28.32 5.51 -11.74
CA ASN A 26 27.59 6.77 -11.61
C ASN A 26 26.09 6.55 -11.81
N ASN A 27 25.54 6.81 -13.01
CA ASN A 27 24.10 6.77 -13.25
C ASN A 27 23.71 5.74 -14.29
N ARG A 28 22.71 4.91 -13.98
CA ARG A 28 22.00 4.07 -14.94
C ARG A 28 20.62 4.65 -15.23
N ARG A 29 20.26 4.80 -16.51
CA ARG A 29 18.92 5.22 -16.94
C ARG A 29 18.37 4.28 -18.00
N ASP A 30 17.35 3.52 -17.64
CA ASP A 30 16.60 2.69 -18.57
C ASP A 30 15.30 3.41 -18.99
N LYS A 31 15.02 3.44 -20.30
CA LYS A 31 13.76 3.95 -20.84
C LYS A 31 13.18 2.93 -21.82
N THR A 32 11.98 2.44 -21.54
CA THR A 32 11.23 1.54 -22.42
C THR A 32 9.96 2.25 -22.88
N ALA A 33 9.72 2.31 -24.19
CA ALA A 33 8.60 3.06 -24.76
C ALA A 33 7.25 2.34 -24.66
N ALA A 34 7.25 1.01 -24.77
CA ALA A 34 6.05 0.18 -24.75
C ALA A 34 5.99 -0.65 -23.45
N ASN A 35 6.52 -1.87 -23.47
CA ASN A 35 6.37 -2.81 -22.37
C ASN A 35 7.73 -3.27 -21.82
N HIS A 36 7.85 -3.34 -20.50
CA HIS A 36 9.00 -3.89 -19.79
C HIS A 36 8.55 -5.10 -18.97
N TRP A 37 9.11 -6.27 -19.27
CA TRP A 37 8.78 -7.53 -18.61
C TRP A 37 10.03 -8.08 -17.93
N VAL A 38 9.90 -8.45 -16.67
CA VAL A 38 10.98 -9.06 -15.89
C VAL A 38 10.43 -10.35 -15.29
N SER A 39 11.14 -11.45 -15.50
CA SER A 39 10.83 -12.75 -14.90
C SER A 39 12.04 -13.21 -14.12
N ILE A 40 11.84 -13.55 -12.85
CA ILE A 40 12.87 -13.94 -11.91
C ILE A 40 12.49 -15.33 -11.42
N GLY A 41 13.31 -16.34 -11.73
CA GLY A 41 13.06 -17.71 -11.32
C GLY A 41 13.41 -18.00 -9.86
N GLY A 42 14.36 -17.25 -9.29
CA GLY A 42 14.82 -17.37 -7.91
C GLY A 42 14.28 -16.25 -7.03
N HIS A 43 15.19 -15.40 -6.52
CA HIS A 43 14.88 -14.33 -5.59
C HIS A 43 15.19 -12.96 -6.19
N GLN A 44 14.45 -11.95 -5.74
CA GLN A 44 14.71 -10.55 -6.04
C GLN A 44 15.02 -9.82 -4.74
N GLU A 45 16.17 -9.17 -4.69
CA GLU A 45 16.54 -8.25 -3.62
C GLU A 45 16.84 -6.88 -4.23
N GLN A 46 16.34 -5.83 -3.58
CA GLN A 46 16.56 -4.46 -4.00
C GLN A 46 16.88 -3.63 -2.77
N SER A 47 18.14 -3.21 -2.65
CA SER A 47 18.58 -2.25 -1.64
C SER A 47 18.69 -0.87 -2.27
N VAL A 48 18.13 0.13 -1.59
CA VAL A 48 18.17 1.53 -2.02
C VAL A 48 18.55 2.36 -0.80
N GLU A 49 19.73 2.96 -0.81
CA GLU A 49 20.21 3.81 0.28
C GLU A 49 19.48 5.16 0.34
N GLY A 50 19.06 5.65 -0.82
CA GLY A 50 18.31 6.89 -0.97
C GLY A 50 16.80 6.67 -1.02
N ARG A 51 16.13 7.30 -1.99
CA ARG A 51 14.67 7.26 -2.15
C ARG A 51 14.24 6.27 -3.23
N ALA A 52 13.33 5.37 -2.89
CA ALA A 52 12.59 4.56 -3.85
C ALA A 52 11.18 5.13 -4.08
N GLU A 53 10.78 5.28 -5.34
CA GLU A 53 9.46 5.82 -5.70
C GLU A 53 8.86 5.01 -6.86
N LEU A 54 7.60 4.57 -6.70
CA LEU A 54 6.85 3.85 -7.72
C LEU A 54 5.59 4.63 -8.09
N ARG A 55 5.53 5.12 -9.33
CA ARG A 55 4.35 5.79 -9.89
C ARG A 55 3.72 4.93 -10.95
N ALA A 56 2.43 4.67 -10.83
CA ALA A 56 1.64 3.95 -11.83
C ALA A 56 0.40 4.77 -12.20
N GLY A 57 0.16 4.96 -13.50
CA GLY A 57 -0.99 5.74 -13.98
C GLY A 57 -2.32 4.97 -13.95
N GLN A 58 -2.29 3.65 -13.74
CA GLN A 58 -3.49 2.80 -13.76
C GLN A 58 -3.64 2.00 -12.47
N ALA A 59 -2.78 1.00 -12.24
CA ALA A 59 -2.90 0.13 -11.08
C ALA A 59 -1.55 -0.49 -10.68
N ILE A 60 -1.40 -0.76 -9.38
CA ILE A 60 -0.33 -1.56 -8.81
C ILE A 60 -1.00 -2.77 -8.16
N ARG A 61 -0.62 -3.99 -8.59
CA ARG A 61 -1.15 -5.25 -8.03
C ARG A 61 0.01 -6.06 -7.48
N ARG A 62 -0.07 -6.43 -6.20
CA ARG A 62 0.89 -7.32 -5.54
C ARG A 62 0.15 -8.61 -5.15
N ARG A 63 0.70 -9.77 -5.52
CA ARG A 63 0.17 -11.08 -5.13
C ARG A 63 1.31 -11.85 -4.49
N THR A 64 1.15 -12.20 -3.23
CA THR A 64 2.14 -12.88 -2.41
C THR A 64 1.41 -13.67 -1.32
N ARG A 65 2.08 -14.65 -0.72
CA ARG A 65 1.56 -15.36 0.47
C ARG A 65 1.60 -14.44 1.68
N ASP A 66 2.73 -13.79 1.90
CA ASP A 66 2.97 -12.87 3.01
C ASP A 66 3.42 -11.50 2.48
N TYR A 67 2.86 -10.43 3.05
CA TYR A 67 3.19 -9.06 2.70
C TYR A 67 3.45 -8.23 3.95
N SER A 68 4.73 -8.10 4.30
CA SER A 68 5.19 -7.30 5.44
C SER A 68 5.70 -5.94 4.96
N LEU A 69 5.25 -4.88 5.62
CA LEU A 69 5.79 -3.53 5.46
C LEU A 69 6.34 -3.08 6.81
N HIS A 70 7.59 -2.63 6.81
CA HIS A 70 8.23 -2.03 7.97
C HIS A 70 8.63 -0.60 7.61
N ALA A 71 8.24 0.34 8.46
CA ALA A 71 8.60 1.74 8.34
C ALA A 71 9.16 2.22 9.67
N GLY A 72 10.26 2.99 9.64
CA GLY A 72 10.91 3.47 10.86
C GLY A 72 10.11 4.55 11.59
N GLU A 73 9.42 5.43 10.84
CA GLU A 73 8.67 6.55 11.41
C GLU A 73 7.17 6.34 11.32
N ALA A 74 6.64 6.20 10.10
CA ALA A 74 5.22 6.02 9.88
C ALA A 74 4.92 5.24 8.60
N LEU A 75 3.90 4.39 8.65
CA LEU A 75 3.26 3.78 7.48
C LEU A 75 1.92 4.48 7.23
N ILE A 76 1.77 5.10 6.06
CA ILE A 76 0.58 5.88 5.71
C ILE A 76 -0.03 5.34 4.42
N ILE A 77 -1.31 4.97 4.46
CA ILE A 77 -2.10 4.50 3.33
C ILE A 77 -3.24 5.48 3.13
N LYS A 78 -3.20 6.25 2.03
CA LYS A 78 -4.23 7.25 1.69
C LYS A 78 -5.09 6.77 0.54
N GLY A 79 -6.39 6.99 0.68
CA GLY A 79 -7.37 6.82 -0.39
C GLY A 79 -8.45 7.90 -0.33
N PRO A 80 -9.32 7.98 -1.33
CA PRO A 80 -10.40 8.98 -1.35
C PRO A 80 -11.38 8.82 -0.18
N GLY A 81 -11.51 7.61 0.38
CA GLY A 81 -12.40 7.32 1.50
C GLY A 81 -11.78 7.53 2.88
N GLY A 82 -10.48 7.83 2.98
CA GLY A 82 -9.79 7.96 4.25
C GLY A 82 -8.28 7.69 4.21
N THR A 83 -7.65 7.81 5.39
CA THR A 83 -6.24 7.53 5.64
C THR A 83 -6.09 6.52 6.79
N ILE A 84 -5.25 5.51 6.56
CA ILE A 84 -4.75 4.62 7.61
C ILE A 84 -3.32 5.05 7.90
N ARG A 85 -3.02 5.35 9.16
CA ARG A 85 -1.68 5.73 9.58
C ARG A 85 -1.25 4.90 10.79
N ILE A 86 -0.05 4.33 10.71
CA ILE A 86 0.59 3.58 11.78
C ILE A 86 1.88 4.33 12.12
N ASP A 87 2.04 4.77 13.35
CA ASP A 87 3.22 5.48 13.84
C ASP A 87 3.52 5.12 15.31
N SER A 88 4.45 5.84 15.95
CA SER A 88 4.86 5.61 17.33
C SER A 88 3.73 5.81 18.37
N THR A 89 2.66 6.52 18.01
CA THR A 89 1.51 6.78 18.90
C THR A 89 0.44 5.70 18.79
N GLY A 90 0.43 4.94 17.70
CA GLY A 90 -0.48 3.83 17.48
C GLY A 90 -1.00 3.76 16.05
N ILE A 91 -2.22 3.20 15.90
CA ILE A 91 -2.92 3.07 14.62
C ILE A 91 -4.08 4.05 14.61
N THR A 92 -4.09 4.94 13.61
CA THR A 92 -5.16 5.91 13.36
C THR A 92 -5.89 5.57 12.07
N LEU A 93 -7.21 5.59 12.15
CA LEU A 93 -8.13 5.33 11.05
C LEU A 93 -8.99 6.58 10.88
N ASP A 94 -8.66 7.40 9.90
CA ASP A 94 -9.42 8.61 9.55
C ASP A 94 -10.21 8.33 8.28
N ALA A 95 -11.54 8.31 8.35
CA ALA A 95 -12.39 7.98 7.21
C ALA A 95 -13.77 8.62 7.34
N ILE A 96 -14.42 8.86 6.20
CA ILE A 96 -15.80 9.38 6.14
C ILE A 96 -16.78 8.38 6.76
N SER A 97 -16.53 7.08 6.60
CA SER A 97 -17.32 6.01 7.20
C SER A 97 -16.44 4.79 7.45
N ILE A 98 -16.51 4.24 8.66
CA ILE A 98 -15.87 2.97 9.03
C ILE A 98 -16.98 1.94 9.26
N GLN A 99 -17.04 0.92 8.41
CA GLN A 99 -18.00 -0.16 8.52
C GLN A 99 -17.30 -1.45 8.94
N VAL A 100 -17.69 -2.00 10.09
CA VAL A 100 -17.19 -3.28 10.58
C VAL A 100 -18.31 -4.32 10.42
N LYS A 101 -18.12 -5.27 9.50
CA LYS A 101 -19.13 -6.30 9.20
C LYS A 101 -19.01 -7.57 10.03
N GLY A 102 -17.94 -7.70 10.82
CA GLY A 102 -17.66 -8.87 11.67
C GLY A 102 -17.65 -8.51 13.16
N PRO A 103 -17.56 -9.50 14.06
CA PRO A 103 -17.49 -9.26 15.48
C PRO A 103 -16.21 -8.49 15.84
N LEU A 104 -16.37 -7.30 16.40
CA LEU A 104 -15.28 -6.50 16.95
C LEU A 104 -15.05 -6.93 18.40
N LYS A 105 -13.86 -7.46 18.73
CA LYS A 105 -13.45 -7.71 20.11
C LYS A 105 -12.57 -6.57 20.59
N MET A 106 -13.13 -5.66 21.38
CA MET A 106 -12.37 -4.62 22.06
C MET A 106 -12.15 -5.02 23.50
N GLN A 107 -10.89 -5.21 23.90
CA GLN A 107 -10.53 -5.42 25.29
C GLN A 107 -10.04 -4.09 25.84
N GLY A 108 -10.90 -3.42 26.61
CA GLY A 108 -10.59 -2.13 27.24
C GLY A 108 -9.55 -2.31 28.34
N GLY A 109 -8.31 -1.89 28.08
CA GLY A 109 -7.22 -1.91 29.05
C GLY A 109 -6.31 -0.67 29.01
N GLY A 110 -6.49 0.23 28.04
CA GLY A 110 -5.78 1.51 28.00
C GLY A 110 -6.57 2.56 28.78
N GLY A 111 -6.11 2.93 29.97
CA GLY A 111 -6.80 3.83 30.91
C GLY A 111 -6.87 5.30 30.50
N GLY A 112 -7.33 5.62 29.28
CA GLY A 112 -7.37 7.01 28.82
C GLY A 112 -8.43 7.41 27.80
N ASN A 113 -9.08 6.48 27.10
CA ASN A 113 -10.11 6.85 26.12
C ASN A 113 -11.44 6.17 26.46
N GLU A 114 -12.35 6.95 27.03
CA GLU A 114 -13.77 6.59 27.15
C GLU A 114 -14.30 6.33 25.72
N LEU A 115 -14.83 5.13 25.49
CA LEU A 115 -15.46 4.77 24.22
C LEU A 115 -16.78 5.55 24.11
N ALA A 116 -16.73 6.79 23.63
CA ALA A 116 -17.92 7.57 23.30
C ALA A 116 -18.51 7.08 21.97
N LEU A 117 -19.12 5.90 21.98
CA LEU A 117 -20.03 5.46 20.91
C LEU A 117 -21.35 6.21 21.11
N GLY A 118 -21.45 7.41 20.54
CA GLY A 118 -22.72 8.13 20.43
C GLY A 118 -23.65 7.38 19.50
N CYS A 119 -24.48 6.49 20.06
CA CYS A 119 -25.62 5.93 19.35
C CYS A 119 -26.72 7.00 19.35
N GLU A 120 -26.92 7.70 18.23
CA GLU A 120 -28.22 8.34 18.00
C GLU A 120 -29.23 7.22 17.75
N VAL A 121 -29.97 6.86 18.79
CA VAL A 121 -31.24 6.16 18.61
C VAL A 121 -32.16 7.16 17.91
N LEU A 122 -32.53 6.89 16.66
CA LEU A 122 -33.67 7.53 16.02
C LEU A 122 -34.94 7.09 16.77
N GLU A 123 -35.21 7.74 17.91
CA GLU A 123 -36.49 7.63 18.62
C GLU A 123 -37.55 8.33 17.78
N GLY A 124 -38.35 7.53 17.07
CA GLY A 124 -39.38 8.05 16.19
C GLY A 124 -40.32 6.99 15.65
N ALA A 125 -40.78 6.05 16.48
CA ALA A 125 -41.91 5.16 16.12
C ALA A 125 -42.61 4.49 17.33
N LEU A 126 -42.69 5.16 18.49
CA LEU A 126 -43.54 4.69 19.62
C LEU A 126 -44.72 5.61 19.91
N SER A 127 -45.19 6.37 18.91
CA SER A 127 -46.40 7.19 19.07
C SER A 127 -47.71 6.47 18.73
N ASP A 128 -47.70 5.16 18.43
CA ASP A 128 -48.89 4.46 17.90
C ASP A 128 -49.41 3.29 18.77
N CYS A 129 -48.96 3.16 20.03
CA CYS A 129 -49.40 2.08 20.91
C CYS A 129 -50.29 2.49 22.10
N LEU A 130 -50.74 3.75 22.18
CA LEU A 130 -51.61 4.22 23.27
C LEU A 130 -53.02 4.71 22.85
N GLU A 131 -53.42 4.50 21.59
CA GLU A 131 -54.77 4.86 21.08
C GLU A 131 -55.62 3.64 20.64
N ARG A 132 -55.30 2.42 21.12
CA ARG A 132 -56.10 1.20 20.84
C ARG A 132 -56.39 0.30 22.04
N ALA A 133 -56.29 0.83 23.26
CA ALA A 133 -56.83 0.18 24.46
C ALA A 133 -57.86 1.11 25.11
N ARG A 134 -58.97 1.29 24.40
CA ARG A 134 -60.25 1.66 24.98
C ARG A 134 -60.97 0.39 25.39
#